data_AF-A0A922XA89-F1
#
_entry.id   AF-A0A922XA89-F1
#
_cell.length_a   1.000
_cell.length_b   1.000
_cell.length_c   1.000
_cell.angle_alpha   90.00
_cell.angle_beta   90.00
_cell.angle_gamma   90.00
#
_symmetry.space_group_name_H-M   'P 1'
#
loop_
_entity.id
_entity.type
_entity.pdbx_description
1 polymer ?
#
loop_
_entity_poly.entity_id
_entity_poly.type
_entity_poly.pdbx_seq_one_letter_code
_entity_poly.pdbx_strand_id
1 'polypeptide(L)' 'MIISSATDFREAARRKLPPFLFHYLDGGAGAEQTLRSNVDDLQAV' A
#
# COMPACT_ATOMS: atom_id res chain seq x y z
N MET A 1 -15.75 -2.36 -9.44
CA MET A 1 -15.26 -2.37 -8.05
C MET A 1 -15.82 -1.13 -7.38
N ILE A 2 -16.58 -1.28 -6.30
CA ILE A 2 -16.99 -0.15 -5.48
C ILE A 2 -15.83 0.11 -4.52
N ILE A 3 -15.37 1.35 -4.44
CA ILE A 3 -14.33 1.76 -3.49
C ILE A 3 -15.05 2.11 -2.19
N SER A 4 -14.70 1.40 -1.12
CA SER A 4 -15.34 1.49 0.21
C SER A 4 -14.35 1.82 1.33
N SER A 5 -13.05 1.65 1.05
CA SER A 5 -11.95 1.91 1.99
C SER A 5 -10.74 2.50 1.26
N ALA A 6 -9.82 3.08 2.02
CA ALA A 6 -8.57 3.60 1.47
C ALA A 6 -7.72 2.50 0.79
N THR A 7 -7.74 1.27 1.32
CA THR A 7 -6.99 0.14 0.77
C THR A 7 -7.50 -0.33 -0.59
N ASP A 8 -8.78 -0.10 -0.91
CA ASP A 8 -9.33 -0.41 -2.24
C ASP A 8 -8.64 0.40 -3.35
N PHE A 9 -8.14 1.61 -3.04
CA PHE A 9 -7.36 2.40 -3.99
C PHE A 9 -6.01 1.76 -4.34
N ARG A 10 -5.39 1.01 -3.43
CA ARG A 10 -4.14 0.27 -3.69
C ARG A 10 -4.35 -0.76 -4.80
N GLU A 11 -5.44 -1.52 -4.71
CA GLU A 11 -5.81 -2.52 -5.72
C GLU A 11 -6.21 -1.88 -7.06
N ALA A 12 -6.90 -0.74 -7.01
CA ALA A 12 -7.20 0.03 -8.21
C ALA A 12 -5.91 0.57 -8.88
N ALA A 13 -4.93 1.03 -8.10
CA ALA A 13 -3.64 1.50 -8.58
C ALA A 13 -2.81 0.36 -9.19
N ARG A 14 -2.77 -0.81 -8.53
CA ARG A 14 -2.07 -2.02 -9.01
C ARG A 14 -2.49 -2.45 -10.41
N ARG A 15 -3.77 -2.24 -10.76
CA ARG A 15 -4.33 -2.61 -12.07
C ARG A 15 -4.13 -1.55 -13.15
N LYS A 16 -3.91 -0.29 -12.76
CA LYS A 16 -3.86 0.86 -13.68
C LYS A 16 -2.44 1.34 -13.98
N LEU A 17 -1.52 1.18 -13.03
CA LEU A 17 -0.16 1.68 -13.15
C LEU A 17 0.77 0.65 -13.79
N PRO A 18 1.78 1.08 -14.56
CA PRO A 18 2.88 0.20 -14.95
C PRO A 18 3.56 -0.41 -13.70
N PRO A 19 4.07 -1.67 -13.77
CA PRO A 19 4.61 -2.36 -12.59
C PRO A 19 5.69 -1.56 -11.84
N PHE A 20 6.64 -0.94 -12.55
CA PHE A 20 7.71 -0.17 -11.91
C PHE A 20 7.16 1.00 -11.07
N LEU A 21 6.15 1.70 -11.58
CA LEU A 21 5.57 2.87 -10.93
C LEU A 21 4.72 2.45 -9.74
N PHE A 22 3.99 1.35 -9.85
CA PHE A 22 3.27 0.77 -8.73
C PHE A 22 4.24 0.42 -7.59
N HIS A 23 5.31 -0.32 -7.86
CA HIS A 23 6.31 -0.68 -6.85
C HIS A 23 7.00 0.54 -6.23
N TYR A 24 7.27 1.58 -7.02
CA TYR A 24 7.87 2.81 -6.51
C TYR A 24 6.96 3.55 -5.51
N LEU A 25 5.65 3.56 -5.76
CA LEU A 25 4.67 4.24 -4.90
C LEU A 25 4.26 3.40 -3.69
N ASP A 26 4.17 2.08 -3.86
CA ASP A 26 3.61 1.14 -2.89
C ASP A 26 4.67 0.59 -1.91
N GLY A 27 5.93 0.59 -2.32
CA GLY A 27 7.04 0.00 -1.57
C GLY A 27 7.61 0.91 -0.46
N GLY A 28 8.20 0.27 0.55
CA GLY A 28 8.92 0.92 1.64
C GLY A 28 10.44 0.79 1.53
N ALA A 29 11.16 1.38 2.49
CA ALA A 29 12.62 1.33 2.53
C ALA A 29 13.14 -0.07 2.95
N GLY A 30 14.14 -0.58 2.22
CA GLY A 30 14.86 -1.81 2.57
C GLY A 30 13.92 -3.02 2.68
N ALA A 31 13.92 -3.69 3.84
CA ALA A 31 13.03 -4.80 4.12
C ALA A 31 11.61 -4.36 4.57
N GLU A 32 11.25 -3.08 4.44
CA GLU A 32 9.91 -2.54 4.74
C GLU A 32 9.45 -2.73 6.20
N GLN A 33 10.40 -2.86 7.14
CA GLN A 33 10.09 -3.10 8.55
C GLN A 33 9.28 -1.96 9.14
N THR A 34 9.71 -0.71 8.93
CA THR A 34 9.01 0.48 9.42
C THR A 34 7.64 0.67 8.78
N LEU A 35 7.50 0.36 7.48
CA LEU A 35 6.22 0.42 6.79
C LEU A 35 5.20 -0.53 7.43
N ARG A 36 5.63 -1.77 7.76
CA ARG A 36 4.80 -2.75 8.46
C ARG A 36 4.44 -2.29 9.87
N SER A 37 5.42 -1.84 10.65
CA SER A 37 5.18 -1.33 12.01
C SER A 37 4.16 -0.18 12.04
N ASN A 38 4.20 0.76 11.09
CA ASN A 38 3.21 1.85 11.04
C ASN A 38 1.77 1.35 10.89
N VAL A 39 1.56 0.28 10.12
CA VAL A 39 0.23 -0.30 9.91
C VAL A 39 -0.20 -1.07 11.15
N ASP A 40 0.70 -1.91 11.68
CA ASP A 40 0.43 -2.74 12.85
C ASP A 40 0.13 -1.88 14.08
N ASP A 41 0.89 -0.81 14.30
CA ASP A 41 0.72 0.12 15.42
C ASP A 41 -0.63 0.86 15.33
N LEU A 42 -1.05 1.25 14.13
CA LEU A 42 -2.36 1.88 13.93
C LEU A 42 -3.52 0.92 14.19
N GLN A 43 -3.35 -0.37 13.89
CA GLN A 43 -4.36 -1.41 14.13
C GLN A 43 -4.45 -1.84 15.60
N ALA A 44 -3.41 -1.55 16.39
CA ALA A 44 -3.36 -1.88 17.81
C ALA A 44 -4.11 -0.88 18.71
N VAL A 45 -4.60 0.24 18.15
CA VAL A 45 -5.37 1.30 18.82
C VAL A 45 -6.85 1.21 18.46
#